data_AF-A0A7W5FH60-F1
#
_entry.id   AF-A0A7W5FH60-F1
#
_cell.length_a   1.000
_cell.length_b   1.000
_cell.length_c   1.000
_cell.angle_alpha   90.00
_cell.angle_beta   90.00
_cell.angle_gamma   90.00
#
_symmetry.space_group_name_H-M   'P 1'
#
loop_
_entity.id
_entity.type
_entity.pdbx_description
1 polymer ?
#
loop_
_entity_poly.entity_id
_entity_poly.type
_entity_poly.pdbx_seq_one_letter_code
_entity_poly.pdbx_strand_id
1 'polypeptide(L)'
;MFASLARALFTTATAAAVLVGTTGSALAATNTLTVTTLNRAGTKVAVTTTVVNLSTAKHYQVRSGVKRTLPKGNYAVLARISTGITHTLGGRTVKVSGASKLTIDARQGRLVNLGLSPAPSGLSRTQGARICAEGAPFGGIELYVNGADSLYVIPSASKYLSYAALGYWNGYDAIGGYAVLHQTTKGVPSTTARVFSTAKLGAVTVDSRRGPSAGTSAQVDAQAVGGGCGDYMMASLGSSDRPSTSKLYLSPGKWDIRTSGSGTATNGEGRYVNHFTTNRTIAAGKAYFVRFSARPGARALGCPPPIRAGSSTSSTTCSRTRTSPGWAAPTAASAPSR
;
A
#
# COMPACT_ATOMS: atom_id res chain seq x y z
N MET A 1 39.54 -40.76 20.22
CA MET A 1 39.40 -41.75 19.12
C MET A 1 39.41 -40.98 17.81
N PHE A 2 40.58 -40.89 17.15
CA PHE A 2 40.93 -41.52 15.85
C PHE A 2 40.00 -41.06 14.70
N ALA A 3 40.40 -40.51 13.55
CA ALA A 3 41.64 -40.50 12.75
C ALA A 3 41.64 -39.20 11.88
N SER A 4 42.74 -38.53 11.48
CA SER A 4 43.98 -38.88 10.76
C SER A 4 43.86 -39.07 9.23
N LEU A 5 44.59 -38.21 8.49
CA LEU A 5 45.06 -38.24 7.07
C LEU A 5 43.98 -38.24 5.94
N ALA A 6 44.15 -37.58 4.79
CA ALA A 6 45.38 -37.39 4.03
C ALA A 6 45.38 -36.08 3.20
N ARG A 7 46.57 -35.45 3.12
CA ARG A 7 46.94 -34.44 2.13
C ARG A 7 47.32 -35.17 0.83
N ALA A 8 46.74 -34.73 -0.29
CA ALA A 8 47.25 -35.03 -1.63
C ALA A 8 47.79 -33.73 -2.24
N LEU A 9 49.11 -33.69 -2.44
CA LEU A 9 49.81 -32.69 -3.24
C LEU A 9 49.77 -33.17 -4.69
N PHE A 10 49.11 -32.41 -5.57
CA PHE A 10 49.24 -32.58 -7.01
C PHE A 10 49.93 -31.33 -7.58
N THR A 11 51.22 -31.49 -7.87
CA THR A 11 52.00 -30.66 -8.77
C THR A 11 51.74 -31.12 -10.20
N THR A 12 51.13 -30.29 -11.03
CA THR A 12 51.07 -30.50 -12.48
C THR A 12 51.40 -29.22 -13.24
N ALA A 13 52.24 -29.43 -14.24
CA ALA A 13 52.99 -28.49 -15.04
C ALA A 13 52.22 -27.34 -15.69
N THR A 14 52.90 -26.21 -15.70
CA THR A 14 52.76 -25.05 -16.57
C THR A 14 52.74 -25.45 -18.06
N ALA A 15 51.62 -25.20 -18.73
CA ALA A 15 51.57 -25.04 -20.18
C ALA A 15 50.95 -23.66 -20.47
N ALA A 16 51.80 -22.69 -20.78
CA ALA A 16 51.39 -21.33 -21.18
C ALA A 16 50.91 -21.36 -22.63
N ALA A 17 49.67 -21.81 -22.84
CA ALA A 17 48.97 -21.59 -24.10
C ALA A 17 48.44 -20.15 -24.11
N VAL A 18 49.14 -19.26 -24.81
CA VAL A 18 48.65 -17.92 -25.13
C VAL A 18 47.52 -18.07 -26.14
N LEU A 19 46.31 -18.33 -25.64
CA LEU A 19 45.10 -18.05 -26.39
C LEU A 19 45.00 -16.52 -26.48
N VAL A 20 45.36 -15.98 -27.64
CA VAL A 20 44.83 -14.70 -28.12
C VAL A 20 43.35 -14.94 -28.43
N GLY A 21 42.58 -15.20 -27.37
CA GLY A 21 41.13 -15.15 -27.43
C GLY A 21 40.83 -13.71 -27.75
N THR A 22 40.24 -13.48 -28.92
CA THR A 22 39.51 -12.26 -29.19
C THR A 22 38.47 -12.14 -28.07
N THR A 23 38.83 -11.41 -27.02
CA THR A 23 37.89 -10.89 -26.03
C THR A 23 37.08 -9.87 -26.80
N GLY A 24 36.20 -10.36 -27.67
CA GLY A 24 35.10 -9.59 -28.20
C GLY A 24 34.38 -9.14 -26.97
N SER A 25 34.63 -7.89 -26.57
CA SER A 25 33.95 -7.21 -25.48
C SER A 25 32.50 -7.55 -25.70
N ALA A 26 31.94 -8.43 -24.87
CA ALA A 26 30.54 -8.77 -24.95
C ALA A 26 29.85 -7.43 -24.72
N LEU A 27 29.41 -6.81 -25.82
CA LEU A 27 28.69 -5.56 -25.80
C LEU A 27 27.43 -5.92 -25.04
N ALA A 28 27.49 -5.72 -23.72
CA ALA A 28 26.41 -6.01 -22.82
C ALA A 28 25.25 -5.19 -23.35
N ALA A 29 24.31 -5.85 -24.04
CA ALA A 29 23.25 -5.17 -24.75
C ALA A 29 22.53 -4.28 -23.74
N THR A 30 22.77 -2.98 -23.83
CA THR A 30 22.25 -2.02 -22.86
C THR A 30 20.80 -1.75 -23.21
N ASN A 31 19.93 -2.61 -22.72
CA ASN A 31 18.49 -2.39 -22.85
C ASN A 31 18.11 -1.21 -21.98
N THR A 32 17.34 -0.28 -22.53
CA THR A 32 16.99 0.98 -21.88
C THR A 32 15.51 1.27 -22.02
N LEU A 33 14.97 1.99 -21.05
CA LEU A 33 13.61 2.48 -21.02
C LEU A 33 13.62 3.99 -20.81
N THR A 34 12.91 4.72 -21.66
CA THR A 34 12.55 6.12 -21.43
C THR A 34 11.05 6.23 -21.25
N VAL A 35 10.62 6.66 -20.07
CA VAL A 35 9.21 6.90 -19.76
C VAL A 35 8.90 8.38 -19.99
N THR A 36 7.82 8.70 -20.68
CA THR A 36 7.27 10.05 -20.80
C THR A 36 5.94 10.10 -20.09
N THR A 37 5.69 11.15 -19.32
CA THR A 37 4.42 11.37 -18.62
C THR A 37 3.83 12.69 -19.05
N LEU A 38 2.56 12.67 -19.44
CA LEU A 38 1.80 13.86 -19.80
C LEU A 38 0.74 14.11 -18.74
N ASN A 39 0.60 15.35 -18.30
CA ASN A 39 -0.50 15.75 -17.42
C ASN A 39 -1.82 15.85 -18.22
N ARG A 40 -2.92 16.24 -17.55
CA ARG A 40 -4.23 16.38 -18.20
C ARG A 40 -4.32 17.53 -19.22
N ALA A 41 -3.37 18.46 -19.23
CA ALA A 41 -3.25 19.47 -20.28
C ALA A 41 -2.41 18.99 -21.48
N GLY A 42 -1.84 17.78 -21.42
CA GLY A 42 -0.93 17.25 -22.45
C GLY A 42 0.52 17.73 -22.31
N THR A 43 0.83 18.52 -21.28
CA THR A 43 2.19 18.99 -21.01
C THR A 43 3.04 17.87 -20.43
N LYS A 44 4.29 17.75 -20.88
CA LYS A 44 5.27 16.84 -20.28
C LYS A 44 5.55 17.26 -18.84
N VAL A 45 5.46 16.32 -17.91
CA VAL A 45 5.76 16.55 -16.49
C VAL A 45 6.82 15.56 -16.02
N ALA A 46 7.80 16.02 -15.26
CA ALA A 46 8.84 15.16 -14.70
C ALA A 46 8.35 14.54 -13.38
N VAL A 47 7.98 13.26 -13.41
CA VAL A 47 7.61 12.48 -12.21
C VAL A 47 8.51 11.25 -12.07
N THR A 48 8.65 10.76 -10.84
CA THR A 48 9.29 9.46 -10.60
C THR A 48 8.26 8.36 -10.78
N THR A 49 8.55 7.40 -11.65
CA THR A 49 7.70 6.25 -11.96
C THR A 49 8.26 4.99 -11.30
N THR A 50 7.37 4.12 -10.84
CA THR A 50 7.72 2.80 -10.33
C THR A 50 7.65 1.78 -11.47
N VAL A 51 8.77 1.13 -11.75
CA VAL A 51 8.91 0.13 -12.79
C VAL A 51 9.14 -1.23 -12.14
N VAL A 52 8.25 -2.18 -12.39
CA VAL A 52 8.27 -3.52 -11.78
C VAL A 52 8.54 -4.54 -12.88
N ASN A 53 9.61 -5.32 -12.72
CA ASN A 53 9.88 -6.45 -13.59
C ASN A 53 8.88 -7.57 -13.29
N LEU A 54 8.07 -7.96 -14.28
CA LEU A 54 6.95 -8.88 -14.10
C LEU A 54 7.36 -10.34 -13.87
N SER A 55 8.60 -10.72 -14.20
CA SER A 55 9.10 -12.09 -13.97
C SER A 55 9.87 -12.24 -12.66
N THR A 56 10.45 -11.17 -12.14
CA THR A 56 11.31 -11.21 -10.94
C THR A 56 10.76 -10.40 -9.76
N ALA A 57 9.64 -9.69 -9.95
CA ALA A 57 9.07 -8.72 -9.01
C ALA A 57 10.05 -7.60 -8.55
N LYS A 58 11.21 -7.44 -9.22
CA LYS A 58 12.18 -6.39 -8.86
C LYS A 58 11.64 -5.01 -9.21
N HIS A 59 11.85 -4.06 -8.30
CA HIS A 59 11.40 -2.68 -8.41
C HIS A 59 12.53 -1.76 -8.85
N TYR A 60 12.21 -0.80 -9.70
CA TYR A 60 13.10 0.26 -10.15
C TYR A 60 12.35 1.59 -10.07
N GLN A 61 13.06 2.66 -9.73
CA GLN A 61 12.53 4.02 -9.84
C GLN A 61 13.12 4.67 -11.09
N VAL A 62 12.25 5.20 -11.95
CA VAL A 62 12.64 5.81 -13.22
C VAL A 62 12.04 7.20 -13.32
N ARG A 63 12.89 8.22 -13.43
CA ARG A 63 12.46 9.59 -13.67
C ARG A 63 11.97 9.73 -15.11
N SER A 64 10.78 10.30 -15.28
CA SER A 64 10.21 10.60 -16.59
C SER A 64 11.12 11.55 -17.39
N GLY A 65 11.22 11.32 -18.70
CA GLY A 65 12.12 12.02 -19.62
C GLY A 65 13.56 11.51 -19.62
N VAL A 66 13.95 10.65 -18.66
CA VAL A 66 15.33 10.16 -18.52
C VAL A 66 15.44 8.73 -19.02
N LYS A 67 16.50 8.45 -19.79
CA LYS A 67 16.85 7.09 -20.25
C LYS A 67 17.40 6.29 -19.06
N ARG A 68 16.82 5.12 -18.76
CA ARG A 68 17.29 4.21 -17.71
C ARG A 68 17.66 2.85 -18.29
N THR A 69 18.85 2.35 -17.98
CA THR A 69 19.26 0.96 -18.30
C THR A 69 18.53 -0.02 -17.40
N LEU A 70 17.94 -1.05 -18.00
CA LEU A 70 17.22 -2.13 -17.31
C LEU A 70 17.60 -3.48 -17.95
N PRO A 71 17.50 -4.60 -17.22
CA PRO A 71 17.55 -5.92 -17.84
C PRO A 71 16.50 -6.08 -18.94
N LYS A 72 16.77 -6.96 -19.91
CA LYS A 72 15.75 -7.37 -20.88
C LYS A 72 14.61 -8.05 -20.13
N GLY A 73 13.36 -7.70 -20.45
CA GLY A 73 12.21 -8.30 -19.77
C GLY A 73 10.88 -7.60 -20.03
N ASN A 74 9.82 -8.09 -19.41
CA ASN A 74 8.51 -7.44 -19.39
C ASN A 74 8.35 -6.68 -18.08
N TYR A 75 7.85 -5.46 -18.18
CA TYR A 75 7.75 -4.54 -17.05
C TYR A 75 6.36 -3.95 -16.96
N ALA A 76 5.85 -3.77 -15.75
CA ALA A 76 4.79 -2.81 -15.46
C ALA A 76 5.42 -1.47 -15.08
N VAL A 77 4.95 -0.39 -15.67
CA VAL A 77 5.37 0.98 -15.38
C VAL A 77 4.17 1.71 -14.80
N LEU A 78 4.31 2.16 -13.57
CA LEU A 78 3.28 2.80 -12.77
C LEU A 78 3.69 4.26 -12.53
N ALA A 79 2.78 5.19 -12.76
CA ALA A 79 3.01 6.62 -12.57
C ALA A 79 1.88 7.27 -11.77
N ARG A 80 2.28 8.12 -10.81
CA ARG A 80 1.42 9.11 -10.17
C ARG A 80 1.71 10.46 -10.79
N ILE A 81 0.71 11.07 -11.42
CA ILE A 81 0.80 12.36 -12.09
C ILE A 81 -0.12 13.33 -11.35
N SER A 82 0.45 14.34 -10.69
CA SER A 82 -0.30 15.36 -9.96
C SER A 82 -0.11 16.73 -10.62
N THR A 83 -1.18 17.52 -10.73
CA THR A 83 -1.14 18.91 -11.21
C THR A 83 -2.22 19.70 -10.49
N GLY A 84 -1.82 20.54 -9.52
CA GLY A 84 -2.76 21.19 -8.60
C GLY A 84 -3.58 20.16 -7.81
N ILE A 85 -4.90 20.39 -7.73
CA ILE A 85 -5.89 19.51 -7.07
C ILE A 85 -6.31 18.30 -7.90
N THR A 86 -5.68 18.09 -9.06
CA THR A 86 -5.99 16.97 -9.94
C THR A 86 -4.87 15.95 -9.94
N HIS A 87 -5.25 14.70 -9.70
CA HIS A 87 -4.33 13.58 -9.63
C HIS A 87 -4.73 12.48 -10.59
N THR A 88 -3.75 11.83 -11.21
CA THR A 88 -3.98 10.69 -12.11
C THR A 88 -3.01 9.57 -11.79
N LEU A 89 -3.54 8.36 -11.58
CA LEU A 89 -2.75 7.14 -11.52
C LEU A 89 -2.80 6.44 -12.88
N GLY A 90 -1.66 5.94 -13.33
CA GLY A 90 -1.55 5.21 -14.58
C GLY A 90 -0.65 3.99 -14.46
N GLY A 91 -1.02 2.93 -15.15
CA GLY A 91 -0.20 1.74 -15.29
C GLY A 91 -0.20 1.26 -16.73
N ARG A 92 0.98 0.95 -17.27
CA ARG A 92 1.14 0.31 -18.59
C ARG A 92 2.21 -0.76 -18.53
N THR A 93 2.09 -1.78 -19.38
CA THR A 93 3.13 -2.79 -19.53
C THR A 93 3.98 -2.51 -20.76
N VAL A 94 5.28 -2.80 -20.67
CA VAL A 94 6.24 -2.61 -21.76
C VAL A 94 7.23 -3.77 -21.79
N LYS A 95 7.59 -4.21 -22.99
CA LYS A 95 8.69 -5.14 -23.21
C LYS A 95 9.96 -4.34 -23.47
N VAL A 96 10.95 -4.49 -22.59
CA VAL A 96 12.25 -3.82 -22.69
C VAL A 96 13.21 -4.73 -23.45
N SER A 97 13.55 -4.32 -24.67
CA SER A 97 14.55 -4.95 -25.53
C SER A 97 15.16 -3.88 -26.44
N GLY A 98 16.45 -3.58 -26.28
CA GLY A 98 17.08 -2.42 -26.93
C GLY A 98 16.62 -1.10 -26.30
N ALA A 99 16.35 -0.08 -27.11
CA ALA A 99 15.88 1.22 -26.64
C ALA A 99 14.35 1.34 -26.68
N SER A 100 13.69 1.08 -25.56
CA SER A 100 12.23 1.12 -25.44
C SER A 100 11.75 2.49 -24.94
N LYS A 101 10.61 2.95 -25.47
CA LYS A 101 9.94 4.18 -25.05
C LYS A 101 8.51 3.85 -24.61
N LEU A 102 8.02 4.56 -23.60
CA LEU A 102 6.66 4.41 -23.11
C LEU A 102 6.10 5.78 -22.73
N THR A 103 4.86 6.06 -23.11
CA THR A 103 4.13 7.26 -22.68
C THR A 103 2.96 6.88 -21.77
N ILE A 104 2.82 7.57 -20.64
CA ILE A 104 1.65 7.52 -19.76
C ILE A 104 0.97 8.89 -19.84
N ASP A 105 -0.23 8.92 -20.41
CA ASP A 105 -0.97 10.16 -20.71
C ASP A 105 -2.18 10.31 -19.78
N ALA A 106 -2.11 11.27 -18.85
CA ALA A 106 -3.16 11.50 -17.87
C ALA A 106 -4.50 11.96 -18.47
N ARG A 107 -4.52 12.45 -19.72
CA ARG A 107 -5.78 12.77 -20.43
C ARG A 107 -6.66 11.54 -20.65
N GLN A 108 -6.05 10.36 -20.70
CA GLN A 108 -6.75 9.08 -20.80
C GLN A 108 -7.40 8.64 -19.47
N GLY A 109 -7.13 9.36 -18.38
CA GLY A 109 -7.68 9.07 -17.06
C GLY A 109 -9.19 9.24 -17.00
N ARG A 110 -9.86 8.30 -16.34
CA ARG A 110 -11.28 8.32 -15.99
C ARG A 110 -11.45 8.67 -14.52
N LEU A 111 -12.47 9.47 -14.21
CA LEU A 111 -12.71 9.94 -12.85
C LEU A 111 -13.06 8.74 -11.96
N VAL A 112 -12.33 8.59 -10.85
CA VAL A 112 -12.69 7.65 -9.78
C VAL A 112 -13.81 8.30 -8.99
N ASN A 113 -14.96 7.64 -8.93
CA ASN A 113 -16.11 8.15 -8.19
C ASN A 113 -16.82 6.99 -7.48
N LEU A 114 -16.51 6.81 -6.20
CA LEU A 114 -17.19 5.85 -5.35
C LEU A 114 -18.28 6.54 -4.53
N GLY A 115 -19.53 6.15 -4.76
CA GLY A 115 -20.71 6.74 -4.12
C GLY A 115 -21.43 5.76 -3.20
N LEU A 116 -22.28 6.32 -2.34
CA LEU A 116 -23.28 5.60 -1.56
C LEU A 116 -24.69 6.04 -1.97
N SER A 117 -25.65 5.12 -1.89
CA SER A 117 -27.06 5.38 -2.12
C SER A 117 -27.93 4.78 -1.00
N PRO A 118 -28.68 5.61 -0.25
CA PRO A 118 -28.53 7.07 -0.16
C PRO A 118 -27.14 7.50 0.32
N ALA A 119 -26.73 8.72 -0.02
CA ALA A 119 -25.49 9.29 0.48
C ALA A 119 -25.65 9.66 1.97
N PRO A 120 -24.67 9.34 2.84
CA PRO A 120 -24.74 9.73 4.24
C PRO A 120 -24.60 11.26 4.37
N SER A 121 -25.46 11.88 5.17
CA SER A 121 -25.38 13.30 5.51
C SER A 121 -24.39 13.56 6.65
N GLY A 122 -23.78 14.75 6.68
CA GLY A 122 -22.90 15.19 7.76
C GLY A 122 -21.53 14.49 7.84
N LEU A 123 -21.17 13.64 6.88
CA LEU A 123 -19.87 12.96 6.83
C LEU A 123 -19.00 13.50 5.71
N SER A 124 -17.70 13.65 6.00
CA SER A 124 -16.68 13.94 5.01
C SER A 124 -16.40 12.70 4.18
N ARG A 125 -16.19 12.89 2.88
CA ARG A 125 -15.83 11.81 1.96
C ARG A 125 -14.34 11.89 1.63
N THR A 126 -13.68 10.74 1.75
CA THR A 126 -12.36 10.49 1.20
C THR A 126 -12.45 9.39 0.16
N GLN A 127 -11.66 9.48 -0.89
CA GLN A 127 -11.52 8.42 -1.86
C GLN A 127 -10.06 8.18 -2.19
N GLY A 128 -9.68 6.91 -2.31
CA GLY A 128 -8.37 6.50 -2.76
C GLY A 128 -8.47 5.53 -3.92
N ALA A 129 -7.39 5.44 -4.68
CA ALA A 129 -7.21 4.45 -5.72
C ALA A 129 -5.78 3.91 -5.67
N ARG A 130 -5.65 2.68 -6.12
CA ARG A 130 -4.40 1.95 -6.19
C ARG A 130 -4.32 1.15 -7.48
N ILE A 131 -3.14 1.15 -8.09
CA ILE A 131 -2.80 0.27 -9.22
C ILE A 131 -1.63 -0.59 -8.78
N CYS A 132 -1.72 -1.89 -8.99
CA CYS A 132 -0.69 -2.85 -8.60
C CYS A 132 -0.22 -3.66 -9.80
N ALA A 133 1.07 -3.94 -9.84
CA ALA A 133 1.64 -4.93 -10.75
C ALA A 133 1.38 -6.35 -10.21
N GLU A 134 0.95 -7.25 -11.09
CA GLU A 134 0.75 -8.66 -10.77
C GLU A 134 2.04 -9.31 -10.24
N GLY A 135 1.93 -10.18 -9.24
CA GLY A 135 3.07 -10.88 -8.63
C GLY A 135 3.96 -10.00 -7.74
N ALA A 136 3.65 -8.71 -7.58
CA ALA A 136 4.41 -7.79 -6.73
C ALA A 136 3.48 -7.16 -5.66
N PRO A 137 3.32 -7.77 -4.47
CA PRO A 137 2.39 -7.29 -3.44
C PRO A 137 2.69 -5.85 -2.97
N PHE A 138 3.95 -5.44 -3.03
CA PHE A 138 4.40 -4.08 -2.73
C PHE A 138 4.63 -3.23 -4.00
N GLY A 139 4.32 -3.76 -5.18
CA GLY A 139 4.56 -3.15 -6.50
C GLY A 139 3.37 -2.34 -6.98
N GLY A 140 2.86 -1.45 -6.12
CA GLY A 140 1.73 -0.60 -6.44
C GLY A 140 2.03 0.88 -6.23
N ILE A 141 1.18 1.71 -6.81
CA ILE A 141 1.09 3.14 -6.50
C ILE A 141 -0.30 3.42 -5.97
N GLU A 142 -0.37 4.24 -4.93
CA GLU A 142 -1.59 4.54 -4.20
C GLU A 142 -1.70 6.05 -3.99
N LEU A 143 -2.93 6.54 -3.98
CA LEU A 143 -3.24 7.92 -3.65
C LEU A 143 -4.64 8.02 -3.02
N TYR A 144 -4.75 8.91 -2.03
CA TYR A 144 -6.01 9.37 -1.46
C TYR A 144 -6.23 10.84 -1.76
N VAL A 145 -7.49 11.23 -1.95
CA VAL A 145 -7.94 12.60 -2.14
C VAL A 145 -9.18 12.87 -1.28
N ASN A 146 -9.29 14.10 -0.81
CA ASN A 146 -10.38 14.57 0.05
C ASN A 146 -11.13 15.73 -0.61
N GLY A 147 -12.41 15.90 -0.28
CA GLY A 147 -13.15 17.12 -0.61
C GLY A 147 -13.18 17.45 -2.11
N ALA A 148 -12.57 18.58 -2.49
CA ALA A 148 -12.59 19.15 -3.84
C ALA A 148 -11.58 18.52 -4.81
N ASP A 149 -10.66 17.70 -4.33
CA ASP A 149 -9.62 17.10 -5.15
C ASP A 149 -10.18 16.02 -6.08
N SER A 150 -9.66 15.96 -7.31
CA SER A 150 -10.10 15.02 -8.33
C SER A 150 -9.07 13.91 -8.55
N LEU A 151 -9.52 12.65 -8.43
CA LEU A 151 -8.70 11.47 -8.66
C LEU A 151 -9.12 10.76 -9.95
N TYR A 152 -8.18 10.58 -10.86
CA TYR A 152 -8.36 9.87 -12.11
C TYR A 152 -7.49 8.63 -12.17
N VAL A 153 -7.91 7.64 -12.94
CA VAL A 153 -7.16 6.41 -13.19
C VAL A 153 -7.21 6.11 -14.69
N ILE A 154 -6.06 5.78 -15.30
CA ILE A 154 -5.98 5.43 -16.72
C ILE A 154 -6.40 3.97 -16.91
N PRO A 155 -7.49 3.67 -17.66
CA PRO A 155 -7.90 2.30 -17.94
C PRO A 155 -6.84 1.49 -18.68
N SER A 156 -6.85 0.18 -18.47
CA SER A 156 -5.89 -0.74 -19.07
C SER A 156 -6.44 -2.16 -19.13
N ALA A 157 -6.39 -2.79 -20.29
CA ALA A 157 -6.76 -4.20 -20.46
C ALA A 157 -5.63 -5.18 -20.06
N SER A 158 -4.49 -4.69 -19.58
CA SER A 158 -3.36 -5.54 -19.24
C SER A 158 -3.69 -6.43 -18.04
N LYS A 159 -3.60 -7.76 -18.22
CA LYS A 159 -3.80 -8.74 -17.16
C LYS A 159 -2.77 -8.64 -16.03
N TYR A 160 -1.60 -8.04 -16.30
CA TYR A 160 -0.51 -7.85 -15.34
C TYR A 160 -0.69 -6.62 -14.45
N LEU A 161 -1.81 -5.91 -14.60
CA LEU A 161 -2.20 -4.81 -13.74
C LEU A 161 -3.48 -5.19 -13.03
N SER A 162 -3.61 -4.71 -11.80
CA SER A 162 -4.84 -4.80 -11.01
C SER A 162 -5.16 -3.44 -10.43
N TYR A 163 -6.42 -3.25 -10.06
CA TYR A 163 -6.93 -1.98 -9.61
C TYR A 163 -7.78 -2.15 -8.35
N ALA A 164 -7.68 -1.18 -7.47
CA ALA A 164 -8.61 -1.01 -6.37
C ALA A 164 -8.92 0.47 -6.16
N ALA A 165 -10.11 0.75 -5.69
CA ALA A 165 -10.51 2.04 -5.15
C ALA A 165 -11.28 1.84 -3.86
N LEU A 166 -10.97 2.69 -2.89
CA LEU A 166 -11.56 2.71 -1.56
C LEU A 166 -12.26 4.06 -1.38
N GLY A 167 -13.55 4.04 -1.14
CA GLY A 167 -14.30 5.23 -0.73
C GLY A 167 -14.66 5.08 0.73
N TYR A 168 -14.48 6.13 1.54
CA TYR A 168 -14.94 6.12 2.91
C TYR A 168 -15.53 7.45 3.35
N TRP A 169 -16.45 7.37 4.30
CA TRP A 169 -17.17 8.50 4.87
C TRP A 169 -17.04 8.48 6.39
N ASN A 170 -16.52 9.57 6.95
CA ASN A 170 -16.26 9.70 8.38
C ASN A 170 -16.57 11.11 8.88
N GLY A 171 -16.57 11.27 10.21
CA GLY A 171 -16.69 12.57 10.88
C GLY A 171 -15.90 12.54 12.18
N TYR A 172 -15.44 13.70 12.64
CA TYR A 172 -14.56 13.81 13.81
C TYR A 172 -15.21 13.28 15.09
N ASP A 173 -16.53 13.46 15.24
CA ASP A 173 -17.34 12.95 16.36
C ASP A 173 -18.34 11.87 15.93
N ALA A 174 -18.22 11.37 14.69
CA ALA A 174 -19.17 10.41 14.17
C ALA A 174 -18.99 9.06 14.86
N ILE A 175 -20.04 8.62 15.55
CA ILE A 175 -20.15 7.28 16.15
C ILE A 175 -20.32 6.21 15.05
N GLY A 176 -20.07 6.53 13.78
CA GLY A 176 -20.11 5.58 12.68
C GLY A 176 -19.50 6.12 11.40
N GLY A 177 -19.10 5.20 10.54
CA GLY A 177 -18.46 5.51 9.26
C GLY A 177 -18.74 4.44 8.23
N TYR A 178 -18.56 4.78 6.97
CA TYR A 178 -18.80 3.88 5.84
C TYR A 178 -17.49 3.63 5.11
N ALA A 179 -17.23 2.40 4.67
CA ALA A 179 -16.14 2.11 3.74
C ALA A 179 -16.60 1.14 2.65
N VAL A 180 -16.27 1.45 1.41
CA VAL A 180 -16.59 0.60 0.26
C VAL A 180 -15.36 0.39 -0.61
N LEU A 181 -15.15 -0.85 -1.01
CA LEU A 181 -14.03 -1.26 -1.86
C LEU A 181 -14.56 -1.72 -3.23
N HIS A 182 -14.03 -1.13 -4.29
CA HIS A 182 -14.19 -1.62 -5.65
C HIS A 182 -12.83 -2.06 -6.18
N GLN A 183 -12.70 -3.32 -6.61
CA GLN A 183 -11.43 -3.85 -7.10
C GLN A 183 -11.61 -4.79 -8.28
N THR A 184 -10.57 -4.89 -9.10
CA THR A 184 -10.43 -5.81 -10.23
C THR A 184 -9.08 -6.51 -10.14
N THR A 185 -9.07 -7.82 -10.34
CA THR A 185 -7.84 -8.63 -10.28
C THR A 185 -7.07 -8.63 -11.59
N LYS A 186 -7.71 -8.25 -12.70
CA LYS A 186 -7.11 -8.20 -14.04
C LYS A 186 -7.55 -6.93 -14.74
N GLY A 187 -6.58 -6.11 -15.12
CA GLY A 187 -6.78 -4.82 -15.75
C GLY A 187 -7.28 -3.74 -14.79
N VAL A 188 -7.30 -2.54 -15.35
CA VAL A 188 -7.89 -1.33 -14.77
C VAL A 188 -9.16 -1.03 -15.58
N PRO A 189 -10.35 -1.02 -14.95
CA PRO A 189 -11.61 -0.95 -15.67
C PRO A 189 -11.77 0.37 -16.44
N SER A 190 -12.50 0.34 -17.55
CA SER A 190 -12.89 1.53 -18.30
C SER A 190 -13.87 2.43 -17.54
N THR A 191 -14.67 1.83 -16.65
CA THR A 191 -15.58 2.53 -15.74
C THR A 191 -15.06 2.40 -14.31
N THR A 192 -14.54 3.50 -13.78
CA THR A 192 -13.98 3.61 -12.42
C THR A 192 -14.99 4.18 -11.42
N ALA A 193 -16.20 4.54 -11.88
CA ALA A 193 -17.28 5.00 -11.04
C ALA A 193 -18.12 3.82 -10.56
N ARG A 194 -18.48 3.80 -9.27
CA ARG A 194 -19.37 2.78 -8.70
C ARG A 194 -20.16 3.35 -7.53
N VAL A 195 -21.46 3.09 -7.52
CA VAL A 195 -22.34 3.44 -6.40
C VAL A 195 -22.72 2.17 -5.65
N PHE A 196 -22.57 2.19 -4.33
CA PHE A 196 -22.95 1.10 -3.44
C PHE A 196 -24.25 1.47 -2.72
N SER A 197 -25.19 0.54 -2.64
CA SER A 197 -26.38 0.74 -1.80
C SER A 197 -25.99 0.56 -0.32
N THR A 198 -26.37 1.51 0.53
CA THR A 198 -26.13 1.41 1.98
C THR A 198 -26.85 0.21 2.60
N ALA A 199 -28.01 -0.17 2.05
CA ALA A 199 -28.76 -1.36 2.45
C ALA A 199 -28.03 -2.68 2.15
N LYS A 200 -27.02 -2.68 1.27
CA LYS A 200 -26.21 -3.86 0.92
C LYS A 200 -24.87 -3.91 1.67
N LEU A 201 -24.62 -3.00 2.60
CA LEU A 201 -23.43 -3.04 3.45
C LEU A 201 -23.66 -3.99 4.63
N GLY A 202 -22.56 -4.54 5.18
CA GLY A 202 -22.59 -5.18 6.49
C GLY A 202 -22.30 -4.15 7.58
N ALA A 203 -22.84 -4.36 8.77
CA ALA A 203 -22.65 -3.50 9.92
C ALA A 203 -21.66 -4.12 10.91
N VAL A 204 -20.69 -3.36 11.41
CA VAL A 204 -19.77 -3.79 12.47
C VAL A 204 -19.87 -2.82 13.64
N THR A 205 -20.34 -3.30 14.78
CA THR A 205 -20.30 -2.54 16.03
C THR A 205 -18.95 -2.79 16.70
N VAL A 206 -18.20 -1.71 16.94
CA VAL A 206 -16.86 -1.72 17.54
C VAL A 206 -16.95 -1.04 18.91
N ASP A 207 -16.80 -1.83 19.98
CA ASP A 207 -16.66 -1.35 21.36
C ASP A 207 -15.17 -1.13 21.65
N SER A 208 -14.75 0.13 21.61
CA SER A 208 -13.37 0.56 21.82
C SER A 208 -13.22 1.08 23.26
N ARG A 209 -12.67 0.24 24.14
CA ARG A 209 -12.40 0.62 25.53
C ARG A 209 -10.94 1.01 25.70
N ARG A 210 -10.73 2.29 26.06
CA ARG A 210 -9.43 2.81 26.44
C ARG A 210 -9.01 2.20 27.78
N GLY A 211 -7.83 1.59 27.82
CA GLY A 211 -7.16 1.24 29.08
C GLY A 211 -6.30 2.41 29.56
N PRO A 212 -5.84 2.42 30.83
CA PRO A 212 -5.00 3.49 31.39
C PRO A 212 -3.73 3.77 30.56
N SER A 213 -3.27 2.77 29.82
CA SER A 213 -2.07 2.82 28.98
C SER A 213 -2.34 3.10 27.50
N ALA A 214 -3.59 3.25 27.07
CA ALA A 214 -3.93 3.65 25.70
C ALA A 214 -3.95 5.18 25.65
N GLY A 215 -3.30 5.77 24.66
CA GLY A 215 -3.08 7.23 24.57
C GLY A 215 -4.36 8.07 24.56
N THR A 216 -4.23 9.39 24.39
CA THR A 216 -5.34 10.35 24.50
C THR A 216 -6.47 10.17 23.48
N SER A 217 -6.26 9.41 22.40
CA SER A 217 -7.29 9.08 21.42
C SER A 217 -7.25 7.62 20.98
N ALA A 218 -8.43 7.06 20.71
CA ALA A 218 -8.65 5.78 20.04
C ALA A 218 -9.23 6.04 18.65
N GLN A 219 -8.48 5.66 17.62
CA GLN A 219 -8.93 5.67 16.24
C GLN A 219 -9.52 4.31 15.88
N VAL A 220 -10.56 4.30 15.05
CA VAL A 220 -11.14 3.09 14.46
C VAL A 220 -10.94 3.15 12.96
N ASP A 221 -10.31 2.11 12.42
CA ASP A 221 -10.03 1.96 11.00
C ASP A 221 -10.58 0.64 10.46
N ALA A 222 -10.83 0.59 9.16
CA ALA A 222 -11.09 -0.65 8.44
C ALA A 222 -10.11 -0.74 7.27
N GLN A 223 -9.35 -1.83 7.20
CA GLN A 223 -8.39 -2.07 6.14
C GLN A 223 -8.83 -3.26 5.31
N ALA A 224 -8.84 -3.12 3.99
CA ALA A 224 -9.12 -4.25 3.11
C ALA A 224 -7.97 -5.27 3.18
N VAL A 225 -8.31 -6.56 3.27
CA VAL A 225 -7.33 -7.66 3.37
C VAL A 225 -7.76 -8.87 2.55
N GLY A 226 -6.80 -9.67 2.10
CA GLY A 226 -7.05 -10.91 1.36
C GLY A 226 -7.77 -10.70 0.02
N GLY A 227 -7.62 -9.52 -0.57
CA GLY A 227 -8.37 -9.00 -1.72
C GLY A 227 -7.54 -8.59 -2.93
N GLY A 228 -6.21 -8.76 -2.95
CA GLY A 228 -5.40 -8.39 -4.11
C GLY A 228 -4.99 -6.92 -4.06
N CYS A 229 -5.22 -6.12 -5.12
CA CYS A 229 -4.69 -4.75 -5.15
C CYS A 229 -5.29 -3.81 -4.09
N GLY A 230 -6.48 -4.13 -3.57
CA GLY A 230 -7.07 -3.39 -2.46
C GLY A 230 -6.40 -3.68 -1.12
N ASP A 231 -5.53 -4.69 -1.05
CA ASP A 231 -4.84 -5.02 0.19
C ASP A 231 -4.05 -3.83 0.71
N TYR A 232 -4.18 -3.61 2.01
CA TYR A 232 -3.60 -2.51 2.76
C TYR A 232 -4.24 -1.14 2.56
N MET A 233 -5.22 -0.98 1.65
CA MET A 233 -5.99 0.25 1.58
C MET A 233 -6.81 0.40 2.87
N MET A 234 -6.56 1.49 3.60
CA MET A 234 -7.13 1.75 4.91
C MET A 234 -8.14 2.89 4.84
N ALA A 235 -9.27 2.71 5.52
CA ALA A 235 -10.29 3.72 5.74
C ALA A 235 -10.26 4.11 7.23
N SER A 236 -10.03 5.39 7.51
CA SER A 236 -10.12 5.92 8.87
C SER A 236 -11.54 6.36 9.15
N LEU A 237 -12.24 5.68 10.03
CA LEU A 237 -13.70 5.74 10.16
C LEU A 237 -14.19 6.50 11.39
N GLY A 238 -13.30 6.81 12.32
CA GLY A 238 -13.59 7.68 13.45
C GLY A 238 -12.46 7.73 14.45
N SER A 239 -12.52 8.71 15.34
CA SER A 239 -11.63 8.85 16.49
C SER A 239 -12.42 9.31 17.69
N SER A 240 -12.02 8.88 18.90
CA SER A 240 -12.61 9.37 20.13
C SER A 240 -11.56 9.42 21.23
N ASP A 241 -11.63 10.42 22.10
CA ASP A 241 -10.80 10.56 23.30
C ASP A 241 -11.32 9.76 24.51
N ARG A 242 -12.54 9.22 24.38
CA ARG A 242 -13.29 8.49 25.41
C ARG A 242 -13.60 7.06 24.94
N PRO A 243 -13.92 6.13 25.86
CA PRO A 243 -14.51 4.85 25.48
C PRO A 243 -15.75 5.08 24.62
N SER A 244 -15.82 4.40 23.48
CA SER A 244 -16.86 4.62 22.49
C SER A 244 -17.33 3.31 21.89
N THR A 245 -18.58 3.30 21.42
CA THR A 245 -19.12 2.22 20.61
C THR A 245 -19.42 2.77 19.23
N SER A 246 -18.58 2.47 18.25
CA SER A 246 -18.75 2.95 16.87
C SER A 246 -19.47 1.91 16.01
N LYS A 247 -20.29 2.35 15.05
CA LYS A 247 -20.97 1.49 14.09
C LYS A 247 -20.43 1.74 12.68
N LEU A 248 -19.68 0.78 12.17
CA LEU A 248 -19.09 0.82 10.83
C LEU A 248 -20.03 0.15 9.83
N TYR A 249 -20.08 0.66 8.60
CA TYR A 249 -20.81 0.07 7.50
C TYR A 249 -19.85 -0.24 6.35
N LEU A 250 -19.63 -1.51 6.08
CA LEU A 250 -18.57 -1.96 5.18
C LEU A 250 -19.16 -2.70 3.97
N SER A 251 -18.61 -2.47 2.78
CA SER A 251 -18.98 -3.29 1.62
C SER A 251 -18.60 -4.75 1.85
N PRO A 252 -19.35 -5.72 1.28
CA PRO A 252 -19.01 -7.14 1.42
C PRO A 252 -17.56 -7.43 1.01
N GLY A 253 -16.87 -8.26 1.80
CA GLY A 253 -15.47 -8.55 1.61
C GLY A 253 -14.75 -8.89 2.91
N LYS A 254 -13.43 -9.07 2.82
CA LYS A 254 -12.56 -9.30 3.98
C LYS A 254 -11.95 -7.99 4.44
N TRP A 255 -12.14 -7.68 5.71
CA TRP A 255 -11.70 -6.46 6.35
C TRP A 255 -10.93 -6.78 7.62
N ASP A 256 -9.80 -6.14 7.82
CA ASP A 256 -9.16 -6.05 9.12
C ASP A 256 -9.74 -4.82 9.84
N ILE A 257 -10.51 -5.06 10.90
CA ILE A 257 -11.05 -4.00 11.73
C ILE A 257 -9.99 -3.66 12.76
N ARG A 258 -9.58 -2.39 12.81
CA ARG A 258 -8.45 -1.96 13.60
C ARG A 258 -8.88 -0.88 14.58
N THR A 259 -8.27 -0.89 15.74
CA THR A 259 -8.21 0.32 16.57
C THR A 259 -6.76 0.64 16.87
N SER A 260 -6.41 1.92 16.85
CA SER A 260 -5.09 2.39 17.24
C SER A 260 -5.18 3.46 18.32
N GLY A 261 -4.23 3.43 19.25
CA GLY A 261 -4.08 4.41 20.30
C GLY A 261 -2.92 5.35 19.98
N SER A 262 -3.16 6.65 20.04
CA SER A 262 -2.10 7.67 19.99
C SER A 262 -2.17 8.52 21.26
N GLY A 263 -1.03 8.98 21.75
CA GLY A 263 -0.95 9.88 22.90
C GLY A 263 0.16 10.88 22.74
N THR A 264 0.16 11.93 23.57
CA THR A 264 1.17 12.96 23.54
C THR A 264 2.19 12.70 24.65
N ALA A 265 3.47 12.65 24.30
CA ALA A 265 4.57 12.59 25.26
C ALA A 265 4.66 13.91 26.04
N THR A 266 5.37 13.91 27.18
CA THR A 266 5.52 15.08 28.05
C THR A 266 6.15 16.30 27.35
N ASN A 267 6.94 16.08 26.30
CA ASN A 267 7.53 17.12 25.46
C ASN A 267 6.58 17.65 24.36
N GLY A 268 5.29 17.25 24.36
CA GLY A 268 4.32 17.63 23.33
C GLY A 268 4.35 16.78 22.07
N GLU A 269 5.25 15.81 21.96
CA GLU A 269 5.39 14.97 20.76
C GLU A 269 4.32 13.87 20.69
N GLY A 270 3.62 13.75 19.56
CA GLY A 270 2.69 12.66 19.32
C GLY A 270 3.41 11.31 19.25
N ARG A 271 2.95 10.33 20.02
CA ARG A 271 3.44 8.95 20.08
C ARG A 271 2.33 7.99 19.71
N TYR A 272 2.66 7.10 18.78
CA TYR A 272 1.86 5.91 18.56
C TYR A 272 2.06 4.93 19.71
N VAL A 273 0.99 4.51 20.37
CA VAL A 273 1.06 3.70 21.58
C VAL A 273 0.88 2.22 21.27
N ASN A 274 -0.16 1.89 20.51
CA ASN A 274 -0.53 0.51 20.21
C ASN A 274 -1.59 0.43 19.09
N HIS A 275 -1.76 -0.76 18.53
CA HIS A 275 -2.97 -1.10 17.77
C HIS A 275 -3.43 -2.52 18.10
N PHE A 276 -4.72 -2.74 17.87
CA PHE A 276 -5.36 -4.04 17.88
C PHE A 276 -6.09 -4.23 16.56
N THR A 277 -6.08 -5.45 16.05
CA THR A 277 -6.72 -5.75 14.76
C THR A 277 -7.52 -7.05 14.83
N THR A 278 -8.52 -7.18 13.97
CA THR A 278 -9.28 -8.41 13.86
C THR A 278 -9.87 -8.55 12.45
N ASN A 279 -9.52 -9.66 11.80
CA ASN A 279 -10.05 -9.97 10.47
C ASN A 279 -11.52 -10.41 10.55
N ARG A 280 -12.35 -9.87 9.67
CA ARG A 280 -13.75 -10.23 9.49
C ARG A 280 -14.10 -10.37 8.03
N THR A 281 -14.84 -11.42 7.69
CA THR A 281 -15.50 -11.53 6.39
C THR A 281 -16.90 -10.93 6.53
N ILE A 282 -17.07 -9.74 5.99
CA ILE A 282 -18.31 -8.98 6.04
C ILE A 282 -19.22 -9.41 4.89
N ALA A 283 -20.44 -9.80 5.21
CA ALA A 283 -21.51 -10.08 4.26
C ALA A 283 -22.57 -8.97 4.27
N ALA A 284 -23.22 -8.77 3.12
CA ALA A 284 -24.28 -7.77 2.96
C ALA A 284 -25.43 -8.01 3.96
N GLY A 285 -25.91 -6.94 4.59
CA GLY A 285 -27.04 -6.99 5.53
C GLY A 285 -26.77 -7.76 6.83
N LYS A 286 -25.55 -8.24 7.07
CA LYS A 286 -25.17 -8.92 8.31
C LYS A 286 -24.57 -7.94 9.32
N ALA A 287 -24.81 -8.22 10.60
CA ALA A 287 -24.26 -7.46 11.72
C ALA A 287 -23.16 -8.27 12.41
N TYR A 288 -22.11 -7.59 12.82
CA TYR A 288 -20.96 -8.14 13.52
C TYR A 288 -20.65 -7.29 14.75
N PHE A 289 -20.01 -7.91 15.74
CA PHE A 289 -19.54 -7.22 16.93
C PHE A 289 -18.05 -7.48 17.16
N VAL A 290 -17.32 -6.42 17.48
CA VAL A 290 -15.91 -6.45 17.83
C VAL A 290 -15.71 -5.63 19.10
N ARG A 291 -14.96 -6.18 20.05
CA ARG A 291 -14.56 -5.46 21.26
C ARG A 291 -13.04 -5.41 21.34
N PHE A 292 -12.51 -4.21 21.50
CA PHE A 292 -11.12 -3.97 21.83
C PHE A 292 -11.03 -3.48 23.26
N SER A 293 -10.35 -4.23 24.11
CA SER A 293 -10.14 -3.86 25.52
C SER A 293 -8.66 -3.94 25.88
N ALA A 294 -8.06 -2.80 26.20
CA ALA A 294 -6.75 -2.80 26.84
C ALA A 294 -6.93 -3.13 28.33
N ARG A 295 -6.56 -4.34 28.75
CA ARG A 295 -6.57 -4.69 30.18
C ARG A 295 -5.43 -3.95 30.91
N PRO A 296 -5.67 -3.36 32.09
CA PRO A 296 -4.60 -2.97 33.00
C PRO A 296 -3.71 -4.19 33.30
N GLY A 297 -2.39 -4.07 33.14
CA GLY A 297 -1.43 -5.12 33.51
C GLY A 297 -0.87 -5.97 32.36
N ALA A 298 -1.35 -5.86 31.11
CA ALA A 298 -0.79 -6.63 29.99
C ALA A 298 0.70 -6.28 29.68
N ARG A 299 1.17 -5.11 30.14
CA ARG A 299 2.59 -4.72 30.06
C ARG A 299 3.51 -5.64 30.88
N ALA A 300 3.03 -6.27 31.95
CA ALA A 300 3.86 -7.15 32.77
C ALA A 300 4.24 -8.47 32.06
N LEU A 301 3.57 -8.82 30.95
CA LEU A 301 3.74 -10.12 30.29
C LEU A 301 4.23 -10.02 28.83
N GLY A 302 4.49 -8.82 28.30
CA GLY A 302 5.03 -8.64 26.95
C GLY A 302 4.13 -9.17 25.81
N CYS A 303 2.85 -9.44 26.09
CA CYS A 303 1.86 -9.94 25.13
C CYS A 303 0.59 -9.05 25.15
N PRO A 304 -0.02 -8.75 23.99
CA PRO A 304 -1.33 -8.12 23.96
C PRO A 304 -2.41 -9.06 24.55
N PRO A 305 -3.45 -8.52 25.21
CA PRO A 305 -4.52 -9.33 25.81
C PRO A 305 -5.33 -10.09 24.74
N PRO A 306 -5.92 -11.25 25.08
CA PRO A 306 -6.72 -12.04 24.15
C PRO A 306 -7.98 -11.27 23.70
N ILE A 307 -8.22 -11.25 22.39
CA ILE A 307 -9.43 -10.70 21.77
C ILE A 307 -10.56 -11.72 21.91
N ARG A 308 -11.54 -11.46 22.78
CA ARG A 308 -12.74 -12.30 22.91
C ARG A 308 -13.76 -11.90 21.84
N ALA A 309 -13.73 -12.58 20.70
CA ALA A 309 -14.78 -12.48 19.68
C ALA A 309 -15.96 -13.36 20.11
N GLY A 310 -17.17 -12.79 20.19
CA GLY A 310 -18.39 -13.60 20.34
C GLY A 310 -18.54 -14.52 19.13
N SER A 311 -18.59 -15.82 19.39
CA SER A 311 -18.82 -16.92 18.43
C SER A 311 -18.05 -16.85 17.10
N SER A 312 -16.72 -16.88 17.15
CA SER A 312 -15.86 -17.56 16.16
C SER A 312 -14.40 -17.46 16.62
N THR A 313 -13.69 -18.56 16.44
CA THR A 313 -12.31 -18.83 16.86
C THR A 313 -11.35 -17.68 16.51
N SER A 314 -10.78 -17.02 17.52
CA SER A 314 -9.74 -16.00 17.34
C SER A 314 -8.35 -16.57 17.65
N SER A 315 -7.47 -16.66 16.64
CA SER A 315 -6.04 -16.86 16.83
C SER A 315 -5.38 -15.51 17.11
N THR A 316 -4.79 -15.34 18.28
CA THR A 316 -3.94 -14.18 18.60
C THR A 316 -2.51 -14.53 18.19
N THR A 317 -2.06 -14.09 17.02
CA THR A 317 -0.67 -14.30 16.60
C THR A 317 0.22 -13.20 17.19
N CYS A 318 1.16 -13.59 18.05
CA CYS A 318 2.11 -12.68 18.69
C CYS A 318 3.34 -12.49 17.79
N SER A 319 3.31 -11.50 16.88
CA SER A 319 4.50 -11.11 16.11
C SER A 319 5.30 -10.04 16.86
N ARG A 320 6.42 -10.44 17.50
CA ARG A 320 7.45 -9.49 17.95
C ARG A 320 8.14 -8.90 16.73
N THR A 321 7.79 -7.68 16.34
CA THR A 321 8.65 -6.89 15.45
C THR A 321 9.81 -6.38 16.28
N ARG A 322 10.98 -7.03 16.19
CA ARG A 322 12.23 -6.53 16.76
C ARG A 322 12.53 -5.20 16.05
N THR A 323 12.36 -4.08 16.74
CA THR A 323 12.85 -2.79 16.27
C THR A 323 14.37 -2.88 16.17
N SER A 324 14.89 -2.94 14.95
CA SER A 324 16.32 -2.75 14.70
C SER A 324 16.72 -1.36 15.22
N PRO A 325 17.91 -1.20 15.85
CA PRO A 325 18.44 0.11 16.19
C PRO A 325 18.53 0.95 14.91
N GLY A 326 17.98 2.16 14.97
CA GLY A 326 17.86 3.05 13.83
C GLY A 326 19.21 3.38 13.19
N TRP A 327 19.21 3.42 11.87
CA TRP A 327 20.22 4.14 11.10
C TRP A 327 20.12 5.63 11.45
N ALA A 328 21.13 6.16 12.14
CA ALA A 328 21.34 7.59 12.26
C ALA A 328 21.72 8.13 10.87
N ALA A 329 20.94 9.09 10.36
CA ALA A 329 21.34 9.86 9.19
C ALA A 329 22.50 10.81 9.59
N PRO A 330 23.55 10.96 8.78
CA PRO A 330 24.60 11.93 9.04
C PRO A 330 24.04 13.36 8.90
N THR A 331 24.24 14.16 9.93
CA THR A 331 23.96 15.59 9.97
C THR A 331 24.86 16.30 8.97
N ALA A 332 24.27 16.97 7.98
CA ALA A 332 25.01 17.83 7.05
C ALA A 332 25.46 19.10 7.79
N ALA A 333 26.77 19.33 7.83
CA ALA A 333 27.36 20.57 8.31
C ALA A 333 27.07 21.69 7.29
N SER A 334 26.46 22.78 7.75
CA SER A 334 26.32 24.03 7.01
C SER A 334 27.67 24.74 6.93
N ALA A 335 28.15 25.00 5.71
CA ALA A 335 29.31 25.84 5.47
C ALA A 335 28.95 27.33 5.59
N PRO A 336 29.85 28.19 6.12
CA PRO A 336 29.63 29.63 6.17
C PRO A 336 29.84 30.28 4.79
N SER A 337 28.95 31.21 4.45
CA SER A 337 29.04 32.10 3.30
C SER A 337 30.23 33.05 3.41
N ARG A 338 30.99 33.20 2.32
CA ARG A 338 31.78 34.39 2.02
C ARG A 338 31.08 35.17 0.92
#